data_AF-X0Z7R0-F1
#
_entry.id   AF-X0Z7R0-F1
#
_cell.length_a   1.000
_cell.length_b   1.000
_cell.length_c   1.000
_cell.angle_alpha   90.00
_cell.angle_beta   90.00
_cell.angle_gamma   90.00
#
_symmetry.space_group_name_H-M   'P 1'
#
loop_
_entity.id
_entity.type
_entity.pdbx_description
1 polymer ?
#
loop_
_entity_poly.entity_id
_entity_poly.type
_entity_poly.pdbx_seq_one_letter_code
_entity_poly.pdbx_strand_id
1 'polypeptide(L)'
;QPLVREQESKNWKFFLGIPEVNRKELKLSAVRNVQFLQPLFEFSGACAGCGETPYVKLLSQLFGDRAVIANATGCSSIYGGNLPTTPWTFNKEGKGPAWSNSLFEDNGFLN
;
A
#
# COMPACT_ATOMS: atom_id res chain seq x y z
N GLN A 1 -16.44 7.78 20.39
CA GLN A 1 -17.69 7.02 20.26
C GLN A 1 -17.40 5.52 20.37
N PRO A 2 -17.66 4.88 21.52
CA PRO A 2 -17.34 3.46 21.75
C PRO A 2 -18.20 2.49 20.93
N LEU A 3 -19.52 2.72 20.87
CA LEU A 3 -20.48 1.82 20.20
C LEU A 3 -20.22 1.71 18.68
N VAL A 4 -19.91 2.82 18.01
CA VAL A 4 -19.59 2.82 16.58
C VAL A 4 -18.31 2.03 16.29
N ARG A 5 -17.28 2.15 17.15
CA ARG A 5 -16.01 1.43 16.97
C ARG A 5 -16.21 -0.10 17.01
N GLU A 6 -17.03 -0.59 17.94
CA GLU A 6 -17.29 -2.03 18.06
C GLU A 6 -18.07 -2.58 16.87
N GLN A 7 -19.09 -1.86 16.41
CA GLN A 7 -19.85 -2.22 15.22
C GLN A 7 -18.98 -2.23 13.97
N GLU A 8 -18.22 -1.16 13.72
CA GLU A 8 -17.36 -1.06 12.55
C GLU A 8 -16.20 -2.06 12.60
N SER A 9 -15.72 -2.45 13.78
CA SER A 9 -14.74 -3.53 13.90
C SER A 9 -15.31 -4.88 13.43
N LYS A 10 -16.58 -5.17 13.71
CA LYS A 10 -17.25 -6.39 13.21
C LYS A 10 -17.46 -6.30 11.69
N ASN A 11 -17.91 -5.15 11.18
CA ASN A 11 -18.07 -4.93 9.74
C ASN A 11 -16.74 -5.08 8.99
N TRP A 12 -15.66 -4.52 9.53
CA TRP A 12 -14.32 -4.63 8.97
C TRP A 12 -13.84 -6.09 8.91
N LYS A 13 -14.03 -6.86 9.98
CA LYS A 13 -13.70 -8.29 9.99
C LYS A 13 -14.47 -9.08 8.92
N PHE A 14 -15.74 -8.77 8.71
CA PHE A 14 -16.54 -9.37 7.64
C PHE A 14 -16.01 -8.97 6.26
N PHE A 15 -15.71 -7.68 6.06
CA PHE A 15 -15.17 -7.15 4.81
C PHE A 15 -13.86 -7.84 4.39
N LEU A 16 -12.95 -8.06 5.34
CA LEU A 16 -11.70 -8.80 5.08
C LEU A 16 -11.90 -10.26 4.64
N GLY A 17 -13.08 -10.83 4.89
CA GLY A 17 -13.44 -12.17 4.43
C GLY A 17 -14.01 -12.23 3.02
N ILE A 18 -14.31 -11.09 2.39
CA ILE A 18 -14.86 -11.02 1.03
C ILE A 18 -13.75 -11.34 0.02
N PRO A 19 -14.02 -12.12 -1.05
CA PRO A 19 -13.03 -12.40 -2.08
C PRO A 19 -12.65 -11.15 -2.87
N GLU A 20 -11.39 -11.11 -3.31
CA GLU A 20 -10.87 -10.03 -4.16
C GLU A 20 -11.42 -10.17 -5.58
N VAL A 21 -11.61 -9.03 -6.25
CA VAL A 21 -12.07 -9.03 -7.65
C VAL A 21 -10.96 -9.52 -8.57
N ASN A 22 -11.31 -10.31 -9.57
CA ASN A 22 -10.36 -10.77 -10.57
C ASN A 22 -9.77 -9.58 -11.35
N ARG A 23 -8.47 -9.37 -11.22
CA ARG A 23 -7.73 -8.28 -11.87
C ARG A 23 -7.94 -8.22 -13.39
N LYS A 24 -8.12 -9.38 -14.05
CA LYS A 24 -8.31 -9.45 -15.51
C LYS A 24 -9.64 -8.85 -15.98
N GLU A 25 -10.61 -8.74 -15.09
CA GLU A 25 -11.95 -8.20 -15.38
C GLU A 25 -12.00 -6.67 -15.21
N LEU A 26 -10.94 -6.07 -14.64
CA LEU A 26 -10.89 -4.65 -14.33
C LEU A 26 -10.22 -3.84 -15.43
N LYS A 27 -10.94 -2.82 -15.93
CA LYS A 27 -10.36 -1.79 -16.81
C LYS A 27 -9.47 -0.83 -16.01
N LEU A 28 -8.14 -1.05 -16.04
CA LEU A 28 -7.16 -0.28 -15.26
C LEU A 28 -7.05 1.21 -15.63
N SER A 29 -7.58 1.62 -16.78
CA SER A 29 -7.62 3.03 -17.18
C SER A 29 -8.75 3.82 -16.50
N ALA A 30 -9.68 3.14 -15.80
CA ALA A 30 -10.79 3.78 -15.12
C ALA A 30 -10.48 3.90 -13.62
N VAL A 31 -10.49 5.12 -13.10
CA VAL A 31 -10.15 5.43 -11.69
C VAL A 31 -10.97 4.58 -10.70
N ARG A 32 -12.28 4.42 -10.96
CA ARG A 32 -13.18 3.59 -10.15
C ARG A 32 -12.70 2.15 -10.05
N ASN A 33 -12.26 1.58 -11.18
CA ASN A 33 -11.88 0.16 -11.24
C ASN A 33 -10.57 -0.11 -10.50
N VAL A 34 -9.65 0.86 -10.50
CA VAL A 34 -8.38 0.74 -9.78
C VAL A 34 -8.60 0.64 -8.27
N GLN A 35 -9.69 1.19 -7.73
CA GLN A 35 -10.01 1.05 -6.30
C GLN A 35 -10.47 -0.36 -5.90
N PHE A 36 -10.83 -1.23 -6.86
CA PHE A 36 -11.09 -2.65 -6.58
C PHE A 36 -9.82 -3.51 -6.51
N LEU A 37 -8.67 -2.96 -6.88
CA LEU A 37 -7.39 -3.66 -6.73
C LEU A 37 -6.94 -3.60 -5.27
N GLN A 38 -6.46 -4.72 -4.76
CA GLN A 38 -5.88 -4.80 -3.43
C GLN A 38 -4.72 -3.80 -3.29
N PRO A 39 -4.76 -2.86 -2.33
CA PRO A 39 -3.61 -2.00 -2.02
C PRO A 39 -2.52 -2.82 -1.31
N LEU A 40 -1.28 -2.67 -1.76
CA LEU A 40 -0.10 -3.30 -1.12
C LEU A 40 0.73 -2.32 -0.30
N PHE A 41 0.15 -1.14 -0.04
CA PHE A 41 0.68 -0.11 0.83
C PHE A 41 -0.47 0.43 1.69
N GLU A 42 -0.49 0.09 2.97
CA GLU A 42 -1.61 0.37 3.86
C GLU A 42 -1.13 0.75 5.28
N PHE A 43 -1.94 1.55 5.99
CA PHE A 43 -1.72 1.94 7.39
C PHE A 43 -0.33 2.52 7.73
N SER A 44 0.26 3.29 6.80
CA SER A 44 1.53 3.99 7.02
C SER A 44 1.47 5.03 8.14
N GLY A 45 2.60 5.31 8.79
CA GLY A 45 2.74 6.36 9.81
C GLY A 45 2.78 7.80 9.28
N ALA A 46 2.30 8.05 8.06
CA ALA A 46 2.25 9.38 7.48
C ALA A 46 1.22 10.29 8.20
N CYS A 47 1.35 11.59 8.01
CA CYS A 47 0.40 12.57 8.54
C CYS A 47 -1.03 12.32 8.03
N ALA A 48 -2.03 12.74 8.82
CA ALA A 48 -3.43 12.72 8.38
C ALA A 48 -3.60 13.60 7.13
N GLY A 49 -4.11 13.01 6.04
CA GLY A 49 -4.26 13.71 4.77
C GLY A 49 -2.93 13.94 4.02
N CYS A 50 -1.89 13.13 4.28
CA CYS A 50 -0.64 13.19 3.53
C CYS A 50 -0.88 13.12 2.01
N GLY A 51 -0.25 14.03 1.26
CA GLY A 51 -0.37 14.09 -0.19
C GLY A 51 0.43 13.03 -0.95
N GLU A 52 1.40 12.35 -0.31
CA GLU A 52 2.29 11.39 -0.96
C GLU A 52 1.71 9.97 -1.01
N THR A 53 1.14 9.49 0.10
CA THR A 53 0.70 8.11 0.26
C THR A 53 -0.40 7.65 -0.71
N PRO A 54 -1.33 8.51 -1.21
CA PRO A 54 -2.28 8.09 -2.24
C PRO A 54 -1.61 7.67 -3.55
N TYR A 55 -0.49 8.30 -3.93
CA TYR A 55 0.27 7.94 -5.13
C TYR A 55 1.00 6.62 -4.94
N VAL A 56 1.61 6.40 -3.78
CA VAL A 56 2.29 5.15 -3.44
C VAL A 56 1.30 3.98 -3.39
N LYS A 57 0.12 4.19 -2.81
CA LYS A 57 -0.98 3.22 -2.83
C LYS A 57 -1.42 2.87 -4.24
N LEU A 58 -1.58 3.88 -5.10
CA LEU A 58 -1.98 3.66 -6.50
C LEU A 58 -0.92 2.83 -7.27
N LEU A 59 0.37 3.14 -7.06
CA LEU A 59 1.47 2.38 -7.65
C LEU A 59 1.43 0.91 -7.18
N SER A 60 1.23 0.69 -5.88
CA SER A 60 1.20 -0.66 -5.31
C SER A 60 0.00 -1.48 -5.82
N GLN A 61 -1.15 -0.84 -6.03
CA GLN A 61 -2.33 -1.46 -6.67
C GLN A 61 -2.04 -1.89 -8.13
N LEU A 62 -1.34 -1.04 -8.90
CA LEU A 62 -1.12 -1.30 -10.32
C LEU A 62 0.06 -2.23 -10.60
N PHE A 63 1.12 -2.20 -9.81
CA PHE A 63 2.37 -2.91 -10.12
C PHE A 63 3.00 -3.63 -8.93
N GLY A 64 2.37 -3.60 -7.75
CA GLY A 64 2.99 -4.08 -6.52
C GLY A 64 3.26 -5.59 -6.47
N ASP A 65 2.64 -6.39 -7.34
CA ASP A 65 2.92 -7.82 -7.48
C ASP A 65 4.31 -8.13 -8.05
N ARG A 66 4.97 -7.12 -8.64
CA ARG A 66 6.28 -7.25 -9.31
C ARG A 66 7.16 -5.99 -9.19
N ALA A 67 6.82 -5.09 -8.27
CA ALA A 67 7.56 -3.85 -8.07
C ALA A 67 8.80 -4.08 -7.19
N VAL A 68 9.91 -3.46 -7.57
CA VAL A 68 11.08 -3.26 -6.72
C VAL A 68 11.21 -1.76 -6.50
N ILE A 69 11.26 -1.34 -5.25
CA ILE A 69 11.23 0.05 -4.82
C ILE A 69 12.57 0.37 -4.16
N ALA A 70 13.38 1.14 -4.89
CA ALA A 70 14.48 1.90 -4.30
C ALA A 70 13.92 3.25 -3.84
N ASN A 71 13.88 3.46 -2.53
CA ASN A 71 13.32 4.66 -1.93
C ASN A 71 14.42 5.54 -1.34
N ALA A 72 14.53 6.77 -1.81
CA ALA A 72 15.45 7.76 -1.24
C ALA A 72 15.07 8.09 0.22
N THR A 73 16.04 8.52 1.01
CA THR A 73 15.78 8.97 2.38
C THR A 73 14.91 10.24 2.39
N GLY A 74 13.83 10.25 3.16
CA GLY A 74 12.90 11.37 3.24
C GLY A 74 11.61 10.99 3.94
N CYS A 75 10.55 11.80 3.82
CA CYS A 75 9.24 11.45 4.39
C CYS A 75 8.78 10.06 3.95
N SER A 76 9.02 9.70 2.69
CA SER A 76 8.68 8.39 2.13
C SER A 76 9.41 7.21 2.76
N SER A 77 10.66 7.38 3.20
CA SER A 77 11.36 6.30 3.93
C SER A 77 10.88 6.19 5.37
N ILE A 78 10.50 7.31 5.99
CA ILE A 78 9.99 7.32 7.37
C ILE A 78 8.60 6.69 7.46
N TYR A 79 7.64 7.12 6.65
CA TYR A 79 6.32 6.47 6.70
C TYR A 79 6.33 5.09 6.05
N GLY A 80 7.33 4.80 5.21
CA GLY A 80 7.44 3.59 4.39
C GLY A 80 8.28 2.47 4.99
N GLY A 81 9.10 2.74 6.01
CA GLY A 81 10.05 1.77 6.54
C GLY A 81 10.58 2.05 7.96
N ASN A 82 9.86 2.79 8.79
CA ASN A 82 10.26 3.01 10.18
C ASN A 82 9.90 1.80 11.07
N LEU A 83 10.90 0.94 11.30
CA LEU A 83 10.77 -0.27 12.12
C LEU A 83 10.22 0.04 13.53
N PRO A 84 9.39 -0.84 14.11
CA PRO A 84 9.08 -2.20 13.66
C PRO A 84 7.90 -2.31 12.66
N THR A 85 7.27 -1.21 12.28
CA THR A 85 6.05 -1.23 11.45
C THR A 85 6.40 -0.96 9.99
N THR A 86 5.99 -1.87 9.09
CA THR A 86 6.07 -1.66 7.65
C THR A 86 4.67 -1.57 7.05
N PRO A 87 4.35 -0.53 6.25
CA PRO A 87 3.07 -0.44 5.53
C PRO A 87 3.04 -1.28 4.26
N TRP A 88 4.17 -1.86 3.85
CA TRP A 88 4.26 -2.73 2.69
C TRP A 88 3.72 -4.11 3.03
N THR A 89 2.78 -4.59 2.22
CA THR A 89 2.16 -5.90 2.40
C THR A 89 2.22 -6.71 1.09
N PHE A 90 1.77 -7.96 1.15
CA PHE A 90 1.73 -8.89 0.02
C PHE A 90 0.31 -9.32 -0.29
N ASN A 91 0.07 -9.68 -1.54
CA ASN A 91 -1.20 -10.24 -1.98
C ASN A 91 -1.37 -11.70 -1.50
N LYS A 92 -2.51 -12.33 -1.80
CA LYS A 92 -2.79 -13.72 -1.42
C LYS A 92 -1.81 -14.75 -2.00
N GLU A 93 -1.04 -14.41 -3.02
CA GLU A 93 0.01 -15.25 -3.60
C GLU A 93 1.38 -15.07 -2.92
N GLY A 94 1.47 -14.23 -1.89
CA GLY A 94 2.72 -13.89 -1.22
C GLY A 94 3.60 -12.89 -2.00
N LYS A 95 3.06 -12.25 -3.04
CA LYS A 95 3.79 -11.26 -3.85
C LYS A 95 3.47 -9.85 -3.38
N GLY A 96 4.50 -9.06 -3.15
CA GLY A 96 4.37 -7.65 -2.80
C GLY A 96 5.63 -6.89 -3.20
N PRO A 97 5.62 -5.55 -3.06
CA PRO A 97 6.75 -4.73 -3.43
C PRO A 97 7.98 -5.09 -2.59
N ALA A 98 9.10 -5.38 -3.25
CA ALA A 98 10.39 -5.44 -2.58
C ALA A 98 10.86 -4.01 -2.32
N TRP A 99 11.04 -3.62 -1.06
CA TRP A 99 11.38 -2.24 -0.70
C TRP A 99 12.77 -2.17 -0.07
N SER A 100 13.56 -1.18 -0.47
CA SER A 100 14.85 -0.86 0.12
C SER A 100 15.07 0.65 0.17
N ASN A 101 15.83 1.09 1.16
CA ASN A 101 16.31 2.46 1.31
C ASN A 101 17.81 2.37 1.62
N SER A 102 18.64 3.02 0.79
CA SER A 102 20.07 3.16 1.05
C SER A 102 20.33 4.52 1.68
N LEU A 103 20.67 5.52 0.88
CA LEU A 103 20.93 6.88 1.33
C LEU A 103 20.03 7.86 0.58
N PHE A 104 20.23 9.15 0.88
CA PHE A 104 19.47 10.21 0.23
C PHE A 104 19.94 10.43 -1.22
N GLU A 105 21.24 10.38 -1.43
CA GLU A 105 21.95 10.79 -2.63
C GLU A 105 22.17 9.68 -3.66
N ASP A 106 22.02 8.41 -3.28
CA ASP A 106 22.38 7.25 -4.12
C ASP A 106 21.16 6.51 -4.72
N ASN A 107 19.94 7.02 -4.51
CA ASN A 107 18.71 6.33 -4.93
C ASN A 107 18.63 6.03 -6.43
N GLY A 108 19.20 6.89 -7.28
CA GLY A 108 19.22 6.68 -8.73
C GLY A 108 20.12 5.53 -9.20
N PHE A 109 21.07 5.10 -8.36
CA PHE A 109 22.02 4.01 -8.65
C PHE A 109 21.63 2.69 -7.97
N LEU A 110 20.52 2.66 -7.24
CA LEU A 110 20.09 1.53 -6.42
C LEU A 110 19.33 0.40 -7.18
N ASN A 111 19.35 0.39 -8.51
CA ASN A 111 18.76 -0.70 -9.31
C ASN A 111 19.60 -1.01 -10.56
#